data_AF-A0A1A0JFK3-F1
#
_entry.id   AF-A0A1A0JFK3-F1
#
_cell.length_a   1.000
_cell.length_b   1.000
_cell.length_c   1.000
_cell.angle_alpha   90.00
_cell.angle_beta   90.00
_cell.angle_gamma   90.00
#
_symmetry.space_group_name_H-M   'P 1'
#
loop_
_entity.id
_entity.type
_entity.pdbx_description
1 polymer ?
#
loop_
_entity_poly.entity_id
_entity_poly.type
_entity_poly.pdbx_seq_one_letter_code
_entity_poly.pdbx_strand_id
1 'polypeptide(L)'
;PTKLSGTAVAGMLARELETHCPEGFIPARLTVDLYQPVDNAAFDLRSTVVRRGSRITVADAALSQDGQQRVRATAVFLTTGTEPPGQLWSRDEPLPVPPQESAVPGGTPPLFKSGDRDWSEDFAANQNADRKISWQNLPPLVAGEPITGFQRAAILGDSTNHVCHWGTEGAGYINADVT
;
A
#
# COMPACT_ATOMS: atom_id res chain seq x y z
N PRO A 1 2.55 -20.05 2.69
CA PRO A 1 3.71 -19.13 2.82
C PRO A 1 4.18 -19.04 4.27
N THR A 2 5.51 -19.10 4.51
CA THR A 2 6.10 -19.00 5.85
C THR A 2 6.47 -17.57 6.25
N LYS A 3 6.59 -16.66 5.28
CA LYS A 3 6.78 -15.22 5.48
C LYS A 3 5.51 -14.44 5.09
N LEU A 4 5.31 -13.30 5.73
CA LEU A 4 4.30 -12.32 5.32
C LEU A 4 4.78 -11.54 4.10
N SER A 5 3.86 -11.13 3.23
CA SER A 5 4.16 -10.23 2.11
C SER A 5 4.40 -8.80 2.61
N GLY A 6 5.22 -8.04 1.89
CA GLY A 6 5.42 -6.61 2.15
C GLY A 6 4.09 -5.85 2.17
N THR A 7 3.18 -6.18 1.26
CA THR A 7 1.84 -5.61 1.18
C THR A 7 1.04 -5.79 2.47
N ALA A 8 1.07 -6.99 3.07
CA ALA A 8 0.38 -7.25 4.33
C ALA A 8 1.01 -6.48 5.50
N VAL A 9 2.35 -6.43 5.53
CA VAL A 9 3.09 -5.69 6.56
C VAL A 9 2.84 -4.18 6.47
N ALA A 10 2.88 -3.60 5.26
CA ALA A 10 2.60 -2.19 5.01
C ALA A 10 1.16 -1.83 5.42
N GLY A 11 0.18 -2.68 5.06
CA GLY A 11 -1.20 -2.52 5.48
C GLY A 11 -1.37 -2.53 7.01
N MET A 12 -0.73 -3.48 7.69
CA MET A 12 -0.78 -3.59 9.17
C MET A 12 -0.16 -2.38 9.86
N LEU A 13 0.97 -1.88 9.36
CA LEU A 13 1.61 -0.66 9.88
C LEU A 13 0.73 0.57 9.66
N ALA A 14 0.11 0.69 8.48
CA ALA A 14 -0.84 1.76 8.20
C ALA A 14 -2.04 1.71 9.14
N ARG A 15 -2.64 0.54 9.36
CA ARG A 15 -3.77 0.35 10.30
C ARG A 15 -3.41 0.80 11.71
N GLU A 16 -2.23 0.43 12.21
CA GLU A 16 -1.76 0.85 13.53
C GLU A 16 -1.51 2.36 13.60
N LEU A 17 -0.81 2.92 12.61
CA LEU A 17 -0.50 4.35 12.56
C LEU A 17 -1.76 5.22 12.41
N GLU A 18 -2.77 4.72 11.70
CA GLU A 18 -4.05 5.39 11.47
C GLU A 18 -4.77 5.72 12.77
N THR A 19 -4.55 4.93 13.83
CA THR A 19 -5.12 5.20 15.17
C THR A 19 -4.65 6.53 15.77
N HIS A 20 -3.54 7.09 15.27
CA HIS A 20 -3.00 8.39 15.69
C HIS A 20 -3.49 9.56 14.83
N CYS A 21 -4.20 9.30 13.74
CA CYS A 21 -4.75 10.33 12.87
C CYS A 21 -5.84 11.11 13.61
N PRO A 22 -5.66 12.42 13.87
CA PRO A 22 -6.68 13.21 14.53
C PRO A 22 -7.91 13.43 13.62
N GLU A 23 -9.04 13.77 14.23
CA GLU A 23 -10.21 14.25 13.49
C GLU A 23 -9.87 15.49 12.67
N GLY A 24 -10.37 15.56 11.42
CA GLY A 24 -10.09 16.65 10.49
C GLY A 24 -8.72 16.60 9.82
N PHE A 25 -7.93 15.56 10.09
CA PHE A 25 -6.67 15.29 9.40
C PHE A 25 -6.85 14.18 8.36
N ILE A 26 -5.96 14.18 7.37
CA ILE A 26 -5.82 13.09 6.40
C ILE A 26 -4.39 12.53 6.44
N PRO A 27 -4.19 11.24 6.15
CA PRO A 27 -2.88 10.70 5.87
C PRO A 27 -2.29 11.38 4.64
N ALA A 28 -1.08 11.91 4.78
CA ALA A 28 -0.38 12.65 3.73
C ALA A 28 0.89 11.92 3.25
N ARG A 29 1.49 11.08 4.10
CA ARG A 29 2.65 10.26 3.75
C ARG A 29 2.72 9.03 4.66
N LEU A 30 3.15 7.91 4.11
CA LEU A 30 3.65 6.76 4.85
C LEU A 30 5.04 6.44 4.29
N THR A 31 6.00 6.09 5.13
CA THR A 31 7.25 5.48 4.70
C THR A 31 7.46 4.23 5.55
N VAL A 32 7.83 3.11 4.94
CA VAL A 32 8.09 1.84 5.62
C VAL A 32 9.47 1.33 5.20
N ASP A 33 10.34 1.02 6.15
CA ASP A 33 11.62 0.37 5.90
C ASP A 33 11.50 -1.13 6.21
N LEU A 34 11.58 -1.98 5.18
CA LEU A 34 11.40 -3.43 5.19
C LEU A 34 12.75 -4.17 5.25
N TYR A 35 13.61 -3.80 6.21
CA TYR A 35 15.00 -4.25 6.23
C TYR A 35 15.19 -5.72 6.67
N GLN A 36 14.17 -6.40 7.19
CA GLN A 36 14.19 -7.85 7.45
C GLN A 36 12.85 -8.53 7.14
N PRO A 37 12.86 -9.79 6.66
CA PRO A 37 11.64 -10.57 6.46
C PRO A 37 10.83 -10.73 7.75
N VAL A 38 9.51 -10.70 7.63
CA VAL A 38 8.56 -10.95 8.71
C VAL A 38 7.99 -12.36 8.56
N ASP A 39 8.10 -13.16 9.61
CA ASP A 39 7.55 -14.52 9.67
C ASP A 39 6.02 -14.48 9.80
N ASN A 40 5.35 -15.46 9.18
CA ASN A 40 3.92 -15.70 9.38
C ASN A 40 3.68 -16.39 10.73
N ALA A 41 3.96 -15.64 11.79
CA ALA A 41 3.87 -16.02 13.19
C ALA A 41 3.46 -14.80 14.01
N ALA A 42 3.28 -14.97 15.33
CA ALA A 42 2.99 -13.85 16.22
C ALA A 42 4.10 -12.78 16.12
N PHE A 43 3.70 -11.52 16.25
CA PHE A 43 4.60 -10.37 16.26
C PHE A 43 4.04 -9.29 17.19
N ASP A 44 4.93 -8.45 17.69
CA ASP A 44 4.56 -7.24 18.42
C ASP A 44 4.56 -6.06 17.45
N LEU A 45 3.47 -5.31 17.44
CA LEU A 45 3.38 -4.06 16.72
C LEU A 45 3.17 -2.93 17.73
N ARG A 46 4.02 -1.91 17.66
CA ARG A 46 3.98 -0.76 18.57
C ARG A 46 4.10 0.53 17.78
N SER A 47 3.36 1.53 18.22
CA SER A 47 3.40 2.86 17.64
C SER A 47 3.56 3.95 18.71
N THR A 48 4.07 5.10 18.29
CA THR A 48 4.26 6.26 19.14
C THR A 48 4.02 7.55 18.37
N VAL A 49 3.37 8.52 19.01
CA VAL A 49 3.24 9.86 18.45
C VAL A 49 4.53 10.62 18.68
N VAL A 50 5.24 10.94 17.60
CA VAL A 50 6.48 11.73 17.63
C VAL A 50 6.17 13.22 17.78
N ARG A 51 5.10 13.69 17.13
CA ARG A 51 4.68 15.09 17.16
C ARG A 51 3.17 15.19 17.01
N ARG A 52 2.53 16.02 17.84
CA ARG A 52 1.14 16.44 17.67
C ARG A 52 1.06 17.96 17.66
N GLY A 53 0.60 18.53 16.56
CA GLY A 53 0.41 19.97 16.39
C GLY A 53 -0.92 20.28 15.72
N SER A 54 -1.24 21.56 15.58
CA SER A 54 -2.52 22.03 15.02
C SER A 54 -2.69 21.76 13.52
N ARG A 55 -1.60 21.52 12.78
CA ARG A 55 -1.62 21.27 11.31
C ARG A 55 -0.93 19.98 10.88
N ILE A 56 -0.13 19.39 11.77
CA ILE A 56 0.67 18.20 11.46
C ILE A 56 0.70 17.26 12.68
N THR A 57 0.50 15.98 12.42
CA THR A 57 0.80 14.90 13.36
C THR A 57 1.76 13.93 12.69
N VAL A 58 2.78 13.49 13.43
CA VAL A 58 3.76 12.49 12.98
C VAL A 58 3.75 11.35 13.99
N ALA A 59 3.62 10.13 13.50
CA ALA A 59 3.66 8.93 14.30
C ALA A 59 4.62 7.92 13.68
N ASP A 60 5.35 7.22 14.53
CA ASP A 60 6.23 6.11 14.15
C ASP A 60 5.60 4.80 14.60
N ALA A 61 5.87 3.72 13.86
CA ALA A 61 5.52 2.36 14.24
C ALA A 61 6.68 1.41 13.96
N ALA A 62 6.72 0.32 14.72
CA ALA A 62 7.71 -0.73 14.57
C ALA A 62 7.06 -2.09 14.78
N LEU A 63 7.44 -3.06 13.93
CA LEU A 63 7.06 -4.46 14.06
C LEU A 63 8.29 -5.25 14.53
N SER A 64 8.11 -6.05 15.59
CA SER A 64 9.15 -6.90 16.15
C SER A 64 8.72 -8.36 16.24
N GLN A 65 9.66 -9.28 16.01
CA GLN A 65 9.49 -10.73 16.19
C GLN A 65 10.73 -11.29 16.89
N ASP A 66 10.52 -12.17 17.87
CA ASP A 66 11.59 -12.81 18.64
C ASP A 66 12.56 -11.80 19.26
N GLY A 67 12.03 -10.67 19.76
CA GLY A 67 12.81 -9.59 20.35
C GLY A 67 13.62 -8.74 19.36
N GLN A 68 13.47 -8.97 18.05
CA GLN A 68 14.14 -8.20 17.00
C GLN A 68 13.14 -7.36 16.22
N GLN A 69 13.43 -6.07 16.08
CA GLN A 69 12.67 -5.22 15.17
C GLN A 69 12.97 -5.62 13.74
N ARG A 70 11.92 -5.91 12.96
CA ARG A 70 12.03 -6.33 11.56
C ARG A 70 11.76 -5.19 10.58
N VAL A 71 10.85 -4.29 10.99
CA VAL A 71 10.30 -3.23 10.14
C VAL A 71 10.05 -1.98 10.97
N ARG A 72 10.20 -0.80 10.36
CA ARG A 72 9.71 0.47 10.92
C ARG A 72 8.86 1.21 9.90
N ALA A 73 8.01 2.09 10.39
CA ALA A 73 7.25 3.01 9.56
C ALA A 73 7.10 4.37 10.21
N THR A 74 6.90 5.39 9.39
CA THR A 74 6.53 6.74 9.81
C THR A 74 5.34 7.20 8.98
N ALA A 75 4.27 7.65 9.64
CA ALA A 75 3.13 8.32 9.01
C ALA A 75 3.14 9.82 9.31
N VAL A 76 2.74 10.61 8.33
CA VAL A 76 2.45 12.05 8.47
C VAL A 76 0.99 12.27 8.17
N PHE A 77 0.29 12.92 9.09
CA PHE A 77 -1.10 13.35 8.94
C PHE A 77 -1.15 14.87 8.90
N LEU A 78 -1.95 15.44 8.01
CA LEU A 78 -2.10 16.88 7.82
C LEU A 78 -3.58 17.29 7.91
N THR A 79 -3.85 18.49 8.43
CA THR A 79 -5.18 19.11 8.30
C THR A 79 -5.51 19.35 6.84
N THR A 80 -6.77 19.22 6.47
CA THR A 80 -7.27 19.69 5.17
C THR A 80 -7.49 21.21 5.18
N GLY A 81 -7.49 21.82 3.99
CA GLY A 81 -7.70 23.26 3.83
C GLY A 81 -8.16 23.61 2.43
N THR A 82 -8.41 24.90 2.18
CA THR A 82 -8.74 25.39 0.84
C THR A 82 -7.55 25.22 -0.10
N GLU A 83 -7.82 24.69 -1.29
CA GLU A 83 -6.81 24.62 -2.36
C GLU A 83 -6.31 26.03 -2.69
N PRO A 84 -4.99 26.24 -2.83
CA PRO A 84 -4.45 27.54 -3.18
C PRO A 84 -4.92 27.97 -4.59
N PRO A 85 -5.04 29.27 -4.86
CA PRO A 85 -5.40 29.74 -6.19
C PRO A 85 -4.31 29.36 -7.22
N GLY A 86 -4.72 29.04 -8.44
CA GLY A 86 -3.83 28.71 -9.55
C GLY A 86 -4.32 27.50 -10.35
N GLN A 87 -3.53 27.11 -11.35
CA GLN A 87 -3.68 25.83 -12.05
C GLN A 87 -2.46 24.98 -11.71
N LEU A 88 -2.71 23.77 -11.21
CA LEU A 88 -1.69 22.76 -11.04
C LEU A 88 -1.69 21.85 -12.28
N TRP A 89 -0.52 21.34 -12.64
CA TRP A 89 -0.45 20.30 -13.67
C TRP A 89 -1.20 19.05 -13.17
N SER A 90 -2.06 18.50 -14.02
CA SER A 90 -2.68 17.19 -13.85
C SER A 90 -2.56 16.41 -15.16
N ARG A 91 -2.65 15.08 -15.08
CA ARG A 91 -2.72 14.24 -16.28
C ARG A 91 -4.14 14.31 -16.83
N ASP A 92 -4.29 14.72 -18.09
CA ASP A 92 -5.60 14.81 -18.76
C ASP A 92 -6.20 13.45 -19.13
N GLU A 93 -5.35 12.45 -19.36
CA GLU A 93 -5.81 11.12 -19.78
C GLU A 93 -6.30 10.29 -18.59
N PRO A 94 -7.48 9.65 -18.70
CA PRO A 94 -7.91 8.69 -17.69
C PRO A 94 -6.94 7.51 -17.61
N LEU A 95 -6.87 6.88 -16.44
CA LEU A 95 -6.23 5.57 -16.32
C LEU A 95 -7.12 4.51 -16.97
N PRO A 96 -6.56 3.48 -17.62
CA PRO A 96 -7.34 2.35 -18.09
C PRO A 96 -8.13 1.71 -16.93
N VAL A 97 -9.39 1.40 -17.17
CA VAL A 97 -10.30 0.78 -16.20
C VAL A 97 -10.78 -0.56 -16.79
N PRO A 98 -10.83 -1.65 -16.01
CA PRO A 98 -11.42 -2.90 -16.46
C PRO A 98 -12.94 -2.81 -16.59
N PRO A 99 -13.60 -3.77 -17.26
CA PRO A 99 -15.06 -3.86 -17.28
C PRO A 99 -15.69 -3.83 -15.88
N GLN A 100 -16.91 -3.29 -15.78
CA GLN A 100 -17.57 -2.89 -14.53
C GLN A 100 -17.75 -3.98 -13.45
N GLU A 101 -17.62 -5.26 -13.80
CA GLU A 101 -17.83 -6.40 -12.91
C GLU A 101 -16.74 -6.57 -11.83
N SER A 102 -15.65 -5.79 -11.90
CA SER A 102 -14.48 -5.91 -10.99
C SER A 102 -14.61 -5.20 -9.64
N ALA A 103 -15.78 -4.67 -9.27
CA ALA A 103 -16.03 -3.92 -8.03
C ALA A 103 -16.96 -4.67 -7.06
N VAL A 104 -16.67 -5.94 -6.80
CA VAL A 104 -17.46 -6.79 -5.90
C VAL A 104 -17.11 -6.50 -4.42
N PRO A 105 -18.09 -6.48 -3.50
CA PRO A 105 -17.84 -6.41 -2.06
C PRO A 105 -16.95 -7.57 -1.59
N GLY A 106 -15.98 -7.29 -0.73
CA GLY A 106 -15.05 -8.31 -0.21
C GLY A 106 -13.79 -8.51 -1.04
N GLY A 107 -13.60 -7.74 -2.12
CA GLY A 107 -12.42 -7.80 -2.98
C GLY A 107 -12.55 -8.80 -4.12
N THR A 108 -11.65 -8.69 -5.10
CA THR A 108 -11.54 -9.62 -6.24
C THR A 108 -10.07 -9.89 -6.53
N PRO A 109 -9.74 -10.97 -7.25
CA PRO A 109 -8.39 -11.13 -7.81
C PRO A 109 -7.95 -9.89 -8.59
N PRO A 110 -6.64 -9.57 -8.58
CA PRO A 110 -6.12 -8.45 -9.34
C PRO A 110 -6.23 -8.71 -10.84
N LEU A 111 -6.48 -7.64 -11.60
CA LEU A 111 -6.40 -7.67 -13.06
C LEU A 111 -5.14 -6.96 -13.52
N PHE A 112 -4.51 -7.49 -14.56
CA PHE A 112 -3.33 -6.90 -15.18
C PHE A 112 -3.54 -6.67 -16.66
N LYS A 113 -2.92 -5.61 -17.16
CA LYS A 113 -2.82 -5.26 -18.58
C LYS A 113 -1.36 -5.02 -18.93
N SER A 114 -0.87 -5.69 -19.97
CA SER A 114 0.49 -5.53 -20.52
C SER A 114 0.42 -4.86 -21.89
N GLY A 115 1.03 -3.68 -22.05
CA GLY A 115 0.93 -2.88 -23.28
C GLY A 115 -0.52 -2.63 -23.66
N ASP A 116 -0.88 -2.97 -24.90
CA ASP A 116 -2.23 -2.77 -25.44
C ASP A 116 -3.18 -3.98 -25.23
N ARG A 117 -2.71 -5.08 -24.63
CA ARG A 117 -3.50 -6.33 -24.43
C ARG A 117 -4.70 -6.13 -23.51
N ASP A 118 -5.71 -6.99 -23.59
CA ASP A 118 -6.86 -6.90 -22.69
C ASP A 118 -6.49 -7.20 -21.23
N TRP A 119 -7.38 -6.77 -20.33
CA TRP A 119 -7.27 -7.12 -18.90
C TRP A 119 -7.35 -8.63 -18.71
N SER A 120 -6.52 -9.15 -17.81
CA SER A 120 -6.47 -10.57 -17.50
C SER A 120 -6.16 -10.81 -16.03
N GLU A 121 -6.77 -11.85 -15.46
CA GLU A 121 -6.39 -12.43 -14.17
C GLU A 121 -5.20 -13.40 -14.30
N ASP A 122 -4.84 -13.78 -15.54
CA ASP A 122 -3.73 -14.68 -15.80
C ASP A 122 -2.39 -13.98 -15.62
N PHE A 123 -1.68 -14.39 -14.57
CA PHE A 123 -0.34 -13.90 -14.29
C PHE A 123 0.64 -14.31 -15.41
N ALA A 124 0.59 -15.54 -15.91
CA ALA A 124 1.54 -16.01 -16.92
C ALA A 124 1.45 -15.17 -18.22
N ALA A 125 0.23 -14.79 -18.63
CA ALA A 125 0.00 -13.90 -19.77
C ALA A 125 0.68 -12.52 -19.64
N ASN A 126 0.96 -12.09 -18.41
CA ASN A 126 1.57 -10.81 -18.08
C ASN A 126 3.07 -10.94 -17.71
N GLN A 127 3.66 -12.13 -17.74
CA GLN A 127 5.10 -12.34 -17.52
C GLN A 127 5.92 -12.02 -18.77
N ASN A 128 6.08 -10.73 -19.05
CA ASN A 128 6.74 -10.20 -20.25
C ASN A 128 7.42 -8.85 -19.97
N ALA A 129 8.04 -8.24 -20.97
CA ALA A 129 8.78 -6.97 -20.83
C ALA A 129 7.92 -5.71 -21.09
N ASP A 130 6.62 -5.84 -21.36
CA ASP A 130 5.77 -4.69 -21.66
C ASP A 130 5.44 -3.89 -20.39
N ARG A 131 5.07 -2.62 -20.58
CA ARG A 131 4.55 -1.77 -19.51
C ARG A 131 3.27 -2.39 -18.95
N LYS A 132 3.17 -2.47 -17.62
CA LYS A 132 2.05 -3.09 -16.93
C LYS A 132 1.16 -2.07 -16.23
N ILE A 133 -0.11 -2.40 -16.15
CA ILE A 133 -1.12 -1.69 -15.37
C ILE A 133 -1.81 -2.75 -14.51
N SER A 134 -2.00 -2.44 -13.24
CA SER A 134 -2.72 -3.31 -12.30
C SER A 134 -4.00 -2.64 -11.83
N TRP A 135 -5.09 -3.39 -11.80
CA TRP A 135 -6.32 -3.03 -11.12
C TRP A 135 -6.49 -3.90 -9.89
N GLN A 136 -6.82 -3.27 -8.76
CA GLN A 136 -6.79 -3.91 -7.44
C GLN A 136 -8.08 -3.60 -6.69
N ASN A 137 -8.83 -4.64 -6.33
CA ASN A 137 -9.97 -4.55 -5.42
C ASN A 137 -9.67 -5.39 -4.18
N LEU A 138 -9.13 -4.74 -3.15
CA LEU A 138 -8.63 -5.45 -1.97
C LEU A 138 -9.75 -5.89 -1.02
N PRO A 139 -9.65 -7.11 -0.44
CA PRO A 139 -10.48 -7.53 0.68
C PRO A 139 -10.16 -6.70 1.94
N PRO A 140 -10.97 -6.85 3.01
CA PRO A 140 -10.60 -6.42 4.35
C PRO A 140 -9.19 -6.88 4.74
N LEU A 141 -8.38 -5.97 5.30
CA LEU A 141 -7.06 -6.31 5.83
C LEU A 141 -7.17 -7.23 7.06
N VAL A 142 -8.13 -6.92 7.93
CA VAL A 142 -8.49 -7.74 9.10
C VAL A 142 -9.93 -8.22 8.90
N ALA A 143 -10.17 -9.50 9.13
CA ALA A 143 -11.48 -10.09 8.99
C ALA A 143 -12.51 -9.38 9.89
N GLY A 144 -13.62 -8.92 9.30
CA GLY A 144 -14.68 -8.20 10.01
C GLY A 144 -14.45 -6.69 10.17
N GLU A 145 -13.29 -6.17 9.77
CA GLU A 145 -13.00 -4.73 9.83
C GLU A 145 -13.05 -4.10 8.43
N PRO A 146 -13.74 -2.95 8.25
CA PRO A 146 -13.69 -2.25 6.98
C PRO A 146 -12.26 -1.73 6.72
N ILE A 147 -11.72 -2.04 5.54
CA ILE A 147 -10.43 -1.51 5.12
C ILE A 147 -10.56 -0.04 4.70
N THR A 148 -9.68 0.82 5.23
CA THR A 148 -9.69 2.26 4.98
C THR A 148 -8.94 2.62 3.69
N GLY A 149 -9.14 3.85 3.21
CA GLY A 149 -8.39 4.38 2.06
C GLY A 149 -6.88 4.42 2.32
N PHE A 150 -6.46 4.73 3.55
CA PHE A 150 -5.04 4.76 3.92
C PHE A 150 -4.40 3.37 3.88
N GLN A 151 -5.08 2.38 4.45
CA GLN A 151 -4.61 0.99 4.43
C GLN A 151 -4.54 0.46 3.00
N ARG A 152 -5.53 0.77 2.15
CA ARG A 152 -5.48 0.44 0.70
C ARG A 152 -4.26 1.08 0.04
N ALA A 153 -4.01 2.37 0.26
CA ALA A 153 -2.87 3.07 -0.32
C ALA A 153 -1.53 2.44 0.11
N ALA A 154 -1.38 2.06 1.39
CA ALA A 154 -0.18 1.41 1.90
C ALA A 154 0.08 0.04 1.24
N ILE A 155 -0.96 -0.79 1.14
CA ILE A 155 -0.88 -2.12 0.48
C ILE A 155 -0.50 -1.95 -0.99
N LEU A 156 -1.14 -1.00 -1.67
CA LEU A 156 -0.92 -0.76 -3.09
C LEU A 156 0.46 -0.18 -3.37
N GLY A 157 0.94 0.73 -2.51
CA GLY A 157 2.29 1.29 -2.60
C GLY A 157 3.36 0.20 -2.71
N ASP A 158 3.34 -0.79 -1.81
CA ASP A 158 4.29 -1.90 -1.82
C ASP A 158 4.16 -2.77 -3.09
N SER A 159 2.93 -3.00 -3.54
CA SER A 159 2.65 -3.83 -4.71
C SER A 159 3.19 -3.26 -6.03
N THR A 160 3.41 -1.93 -6.11
CA THR A 160 3.86 -1.28 -7.36
C THR A 160 5.23 -1.77 -7.82
N ASN A 161 6.16 -2.02 -6.89
CA ASN A 161 7.50 -2.51 -7.22
C ASN A 161 7.43 -3.87 -7.91
N HIS A 162 6.59 -4.78 -7.41
CA HIS A 162 6.36 -6.08 -8.04
C HIS A 162 5.92 -5.90 -9.50
N VAL A 163 4.90 -5.08 -9.73
CA VAL A 163 4.36 -4.84 -11.09
C VAL A 163 5.40 -4.20 -12.01
N CYS A 164 6.22 -3.28 -11.49
CA CYS A 164 7.25 -2.59 -12.26
C CYS A 164 8.47 -3.47 -12.58
N HIS A 165 8.81 -4.42 -11.71
CA HIS A 165 9.96 -5.33 -11.88
C HIS A 165 9.59 -6.74 -12.34
N TRP A 166 8.32 -6.95 -12.69
CA TRP A 166 7.85 -8.20 -13.25
C TRP A 166 8.24 -8.30 -14.72
N GLY A 167 9.28 -9.08 -14.99
CA GLY A 167 9.82 -9.31 -16.33
C GLY A 167 9.49 -10.68 -16.90
N THR A 168 10.21 -11.07 -17.95
CA THR A 168 10.05 -12.37 -18.63
C THR A 168 10.37 -13.58 -17.74
N GLU A 169 11.21 -13.39 -16.72
CA GLU A 169 11.61 -14.43 -15.75
C GLU A 169 10.89 -14.27 -14.39
N GLY A 170 9.81 -13.48 -14.34
CA GLY A 170 9.10 -13.18 -13.10
C GLY A 170 9.63 -11.92 -12.39
N ALA A 171 9.29 -11.77 -11.11
CA ALA A 171 9.77 -10.67 -10.28
C ALA A 171 11.06 -11.07 -9.56
N GLY A 172 12.14 -10.32 -9.80
CA GLY A 172 13.49 -10.64 -9.29
C GLY A 172 13.92 -9.85 -8.05
N TYR A 173 13.09 -8.93 -7.54
CA TYR A 173 13.44 -8.02 -6.46
C TYR A 173 12.49 -8.16 -5.27
N ILE A 174 13.02 -7.83 -4.10
CA ILE A 174 12.28 -7.70 -2.84
C ILE A 174 12.44 -6.25 -2.39
N ASN A 175 11.35 -5.64 -1.92
CA ASN A 175 11.34 -4.26 -1.46
C ASN A 175 12.19 -4.12 -0.19
N ALA A 176 13.08 -3.13 -0.19
CA ALA A 176 13.77 -2.67 1.01
C ALA A 176 12.97 -1.59 1.75
N ASP A 177 12.08 -0.89 1.02
CA ASP A 177 11.22 0.16 1.55
C ASP A 177 9.99 0.41 0.65
N VAL A 178 9.07 1.23 1.14
CA VAL A 178 7.97 1.85 0.38
C VAL A 178 7.69 3.24 0.93
N THR A 179 7.34 4.19 0.06
CA THR A 179 6.81 5.52 0.43
C THR A 179 5.63 5.91 -0.46
#